data_AF-A0A7U1BF40-F1
#
_entry.id   AF-A0A7U1BF40-F1
#
_cell.length_a   1.000
_cell.length_b   1.000
_cell.length_c   1.000
_cell.angle_alpha   90.00
_cell.angle_beta   90.00
_cell.angle_gamma   90.00
#
_symmetry.space_group_name_H-M   'P 1'
#
loop_
_entity.id
_entity.type
_entity.pdbx_description
1 polymer ?
#
loop_
_entity_poly.entity_id
_entity_poly.type
_entity_poly.pdbx_seq_one_letter_code
_entity_poly.pdbx_strand_id
1 'polypeptide(L)' 'MISFTKTSESRHGFRIRAIFQIELHKKDMELFKNIQAFFQGIGFIISTKNNCMALKARSLDDLQVIIAHFD' A
#
# COMPACT_ATOMS: atom_id res chain seq x y z
N MET A 1 6.81 3.30 3.28
CA MET A 1 7.61 2.31 4.06
C MET A 1 8.41 1.45 3.09
N ILE A 2 9.65 1.08 3.43
CA ILE A 2 10.41 0.07 2.69
C ILE A 2 10.50 -1.17 3.57
N SER A 3 10.10 -2.33 3.06
CA SER A 3 10.15 -3.60 3.78
C SER A 3 11.28 -4.49 3.25
N PHE A 4 11.99 -5.14 4.16
CA PHE A 4 12.97 -6.18 3.88
C PHE A 4 12.44 -7.51 4.41
N THR A 5 12.34 -8.53 3.57
CA THR A 5 11.85 -9.85 3.96
C THR A 5 12.83 -10.92 3.50
N LYS A 6 13.27 -11.78 4.42
CA LYS A 6 14.20 -12.87 4.09
C LYS A 6 13.53 -13.85 3.12
N THR A 7 14.21 -14.21 2.04
CA THR A 7 13.72 -15.19 1.06
C THR A 7 14.89 -15.88 0.36
N SER A 8 14.77 -17.18 0.13
CA SER A 8 15.71 -17.96 -0.68
C SER A 8 15.59 -17.70 -2.19
N GLU A 9 14.50 -17.08 -2.65
CA GLU A 9 14.23 -16.82 -4.08
C GLU A 9 15.09 -15.69 -4.66
N SER A 10 15.68 -14.85 -3.80
CA SER A 10 16.52 -13.74 -4.23
C SER A 10 17.99 -14.10 -4.08
N ARG A 11 18.84 -13.65 -5.01
CA ARG A 11 20.30 -13.86 -4.97
C ARG A 11 20.94 -13.42 -3.65
N HIS A 12 20.41 -12.36 -3.04
CA HIS A 12 20.97 -11.75 -1.83
C HIS A 12 20.27 -12.21 -0.54
N GLY A 13 19.32 -13.14 -0.62
CA GLY A 13 18.60 -13.65 0.55
C GLY A 13 17.49 -12.72 1.09
N PHE A 14 17.22 -11.59 0.44
CA PHE A 14 16.20 -10.62 0.81
C PHE A 14 15.38 -10.13 -0.37
N ARG A 15 14.07 -10.01 -0.14
CA ARG A 15 13.13 -9.30 -1.00
C ARG A 15 12.90 -7.92 -0.42
N ILE A 16 13.18 -6.91 -1.22
CA ILE A 16 12.93 -5.50 -0.90
C ILE A 16 11.63 -5.09 -1.58
N ARG A 17 10.75 -4.39 -0.87
CA ARG A 17 9.54 -3.77 -1.46
C ARG A 17 9.34 -2.37 -0.91
N ALA A 18 9.08 -1.42 -1.81
CA ALA A 18 8.48 -0.14 -1.45
C ALA A 18 6.96 -0.34 -1.27
N ILE A 19 6.42 0.27 -0.22
CA ILE A 19 5.01 0.16 0.16
C ILE A 19 4.53 1.55 0.55
N PHE A 20 3.55 2.05 -0.20
CA PHE A 20 2.72 3.15 0.27
C PHE A 20 1.54 2.58 1.05
N GLN A 21 1.24 3.17 2.20
CA GLN A 21 0.19 2.69 3.09
C GLN A 21 -0.50 3.86 3.77
N ILE A 22 -1.83 3.84 3.76
CA ILE A 22 -2.69 4.67 4.60
C ILE A 22 -3.48 3.71 5.49
N GLU A 23 -3.46 3.94 6.80
CA GLU A 23 -4.20 3.12 7.77
C GLU A 23 -5.16 4.01 8.59
N LEU A 24 -6.44 3.63 8.61
CA LEU A 24 -7.52 4.37 9.28
C LEU A 24 -8.48 3.37 9.92
N HIS A 25 -9.38 3.87 10.76
CA HIS A 25 -10.39 3.02 11.40
C HIS A 25 -11.43 2.54 10.38
N LYS A 26 -11.98 1.33 10.57
CA LYS A 26 -13.00 0.74 9.66
C LYS A 26 -14.27 1.57 9.47
N LYS A 27 -14.52 2.55 10.36
CA LYS A 27 -15.64 3.48 10.24
C LYS A 27 -15.47 4.41 9.03
N ASP A 28 -14.24 4.66 8.63
CA ASP A 28 -13.88 5.57 7.53
C ASP A 28 -13.74 4.80 6.20
N MET A 29 -14.49 3.71 6.03
CA MET A 29 -14.41 2.87 4.82
C MET A 29 -14.78 3.63 3.55
N GLU A 30 -15.71 4.59 3.66
CA GLU A 30 -16.08 5.45 2.54
C GLU A 30 -14.92 6.36 2.11
N LEU A 31 -14.18 6.91 3.07
CA LEU A 31 -12.96 7.68 2.81
C LEU A 31 -11.92 6.82 2.09
N PHE A 32 -11.74 5.55 2.49
CA PHE A 32 -10.84 4.64 1.78
C PHE A 32 -11.24 4.42 0.32
N LYS A 33 -12.52 4.22 0.03
CA LYS A 33 -13.01 4.07 -1.35
C LYS A 33 -12.80 5.34 -2.16
N ASN A 34 -13.01 6.51 -1.55
CA ASN A 34 -12.80 7.80 -2.21
C ASN A 34 -11.31 8.05 -2.51
N ILE A 35 -10.42 7.76 -1.57
CA ILE A 35 -8.97 7.84 -1.78
C ILE A 35 -8.53 6.85 -2.87
N GLN A 36 -9.03 5.62 -2.83
CA GLN A 36 -8.71 4.62 -3.84
C GLN A 36 -9.19 5.06 -5.23
N ALA A 37 -10.41 5.59 -5.35
CA ALA A 37 -10.94 6.13 -6.60
C ALA A 37 -10.16 7.36 -7.09
N PHE A 38 -9.73 8.24 -6.17
CA PHE A 38 -8.88 9.39 -6.48
C PHE A 38 -7.57 8.97 -7.14
N PHE A 39 -6.95 7.91 -6.64
CA PHE A 39 -5.77 7.30 -7.25
C PHE A 39 -6.10 6.29 -8.36
N GLN A 40 -7.20 6.47 -9.09
CA GLN A 40 -7.57 5.64 -10.25
C GLN A 40 -7.77 4.14 -9.94
N GLY A 41 -8.13 3.82 -8.70
CA GLY A 41 -8.41 2.45 -8.27
C GLY A 41 -7.19 1.65 -7.81
N ILE A 42 -5.99 2.23 -7.77
CA ILE A 42 -4.75 1.51 -7.45
C ILE A 42 -4.72 0.94 -6.03
N GLY A 43 -3.83 -0.03 -5.82
CA GLY A 43 -3.64 -0.66 -4.52
C GLY A 43 -4.80 -1.55 -4.09
N PHE A 44 -4.70 -2.05 -2.86
CA PHE A 44 -5.69 -2.97 -2.30
C PHE A 44 -5.94 -2.63 -0.82
N ILE A 45 -7.18 -2.84 -0.37
CA ILE A 45 -7.59 -2.59 1.01
C ILE A 45 -7.54 -3.91 1.77
N ILE A 46 -6.86 -3.92 2.92
CA ILE A 46 -6.83 -5.06 3.84
C ILE A 46 -7.25 -4.64 5.24
N SER A 47 -7.90 -5.55 5.98
CA SER A 47 -8.12 -5.39 7.40
C SER A 47 -6.79 -5.50 8.16
N THR A 48 -6.60 -4.63 9.15
CA THR A 48 -5.47 -4.67 10.08
C THR A 48 -5.97 -4.92 11.50
N LYS A 49 -5.07 -4.86 12.49
CA LYS A 49 -5.44 -5.04 13.89
C LYS A 49 -6.30 -3.87 14.38
N ASN A 50 -6.95 -4.04 15.54
CA ASN A 50 -7.64 -2.95 16.25
C ASN A 50 -8.79 -2.27 15.45
N ASN A 51 -9.55 -3.02 14.66
CA ASN A 51 -10.63 -2.48 13.81
C ASN A 51 -10.16 -1.44 12.79
N CYS A 52 -8.89 -1.45 12.42
CA CYS A 52 -8.36 -0.61 11.36
C CYS A 52 -8.37 -1.35 10.01
N MET A 53 -8.30 -0.55 8.95
CA MET A 53 -8.13 -1.00 7.58
C MET A 53 -6.96 -0.22 6.98
N ALA A 54 -6.27 -0.82 6.03
CA ALA A 54 -5.16 -0.19 5.34
C ALA A 54 -5.28 -0.32 3.82
N LEU A 55 -5.21 0.81 3.12
CA LEU A 55 -4.98 0.87 1.68
C LEU A 55 -3.48 0.73 1.45
N LYS A 56 -3.07 -0.26 0.65
CA LYS A 56 -1.67 -0.52 0.34
C LYS A 56 -1.42 -0.56 -1.16
N ALA A 57 -0.42 0.17 -1.61
CA ALA A 57 0.12 0.11 -2.97
C ALA A 57 1.56 -0.45 -2.91
N ARG A 58 1.83 -1.45 -3.75
CA ARG A 58 3.11 -2.21 -3.73
C ARG A 58 3.69 -2.50 -5.10
N SER A 59 2.92 -2.37 -6.19
CA SER A 59 3.45 -2.51 -7.55
C SER A 59 4.22 -1.24 -7.92
N LEU A 60 5.15 -1.35 -8.86
CA LEU A 60 5.83 -0.18 -9.40
C LEU A 60 4.85 0.79 -10.06
N ASP A 61 3.86 0.25 -10.80
CA ASP A 61 2.83 1.04 -11.47
C ASP A 61 1.98 1.85 -10.49
N ASP A 62 1.52 1.23 -9.40
CA ASP A 62 0.75 1.94 -8.36
C ASP A 62 1.62 3.04 -7.73
N LEU A 63 2.90 2.75 -7.46
CA LEU A 63 3.81 3.70 -6.81
C LEU A 63 4.14 4.88 -7.72
N GLN A 64 4.20 4.70 -9.04
CA GLN A 64 4.40 5.80 -9.98
C GLN A 64 3.24 6.80 -9.93
N VAL A 65 2.00 6.33 -9.88
CA VAL A 65 0.81 7.19 -9.73
C VAL A 65 0.87 7.99 -8.43
N ILE A 66 1.34 7.37 -7.35
CA ILE A 66 1.48 8.04 -6.05
C ILE A 66 2.60 9.08 -6.06
N ILE A 67 3.77 8.73 -6.61
CA ILE A 67 4.91 9.65 -6.72
C ILE A 67 4.52 10.88 -7.54
N ALA A 68 3.88 10.68 -8.69
CA ALA A 68 3.41 11.78 -9.54
C ALA A 68 2.39 12.72 -8.89
N HIS A 69 1.71 12.29 -7.82
CA HIS A 69 0.81 13.15 -7.04
C HIS A 69 1.54 14.02 -6.02
N PHE A 70 2.68 13.55 -5.50
CA PHE A 70 3.41 14.21 -4.41
C PHE A 70 4.68 14.96 -4.86
N ASP A 71 5.12 14.78 -6.10
CA ASP A 71 6.13 15.61 -6.77
C ASP A 71 5.56 16.98 -7.19
#